data_AF-A0A6I3ZEC8-F1
#
_entry.id   AF-A0A6I3ZEC8-F1
#
_cell.length_a   1.000
_cell.length_b   1.000
_cell.length_c   1.000
_cell.angle_alpha   90.00
_cell.angle_beta   90.00
_cell.angle_gamma   90.00
#
_symmetry.space_group_name_H-M   'P 1'
#
loop_
_entity.id
_entity.type
_entity.pdbx_description
1 polymer ?
#
loop_
_entity_poly.entity_id
_entity_poly.type
_entity_poly.pdbx_seq_one_letter_code
_entity_poly.pdbx_strand_id
1 'polypeptide(L)'
;MLIEDVLIDLGVRDPGGLDYLVFQTDDGLGFVHLAIFDGTSDPFADCAAFREFHHHLQRRLAAPPNVSRTALIGSYFGKSSRV
;
A
#
# COMPACT_ATOMS: atom_id res chain seq x y z
N MET A 1 -0.70 -7.14 -12.10
CA MET A 1 0.22 -7.55 -11.00
C MET A 1 -0.58 -7.66 -9.73
N LEU A 2 -0.28 -8.60 -8.82
CA LEU A 2 -1.09 -8.80 -7.59
C LEU A 2 -1.27 -7.53 -6.73
N ILE A 3 -0.38 -6.54 -6.85
CA ILE A 3 -0.51 -5.24 -6.17
C ILE A 3 -1.51 -4.30 -6.90
N GLU A 4 -1.53 -4.32 -8.23
CA GLU A 4 -2.51 -3.54 -9.01
C GLU A 4 -3.93 -4.04 -8.75
N ASP A 5 -4.10 -5.36 -8.57
CA ASP A 5 -5.38 -5.96 -8.22
C ASP A 5 -5.89 -5.45 -6.84
N VAL A 6 -4.97 -5.22 -5.89
CA VAL A 6 -5.30 -4.58 -4.59
C VAL A 6 -5.79 -3.15 -4.81
N LEU A 7 -5.10 -2.37 -5.65
CA LEU A 7 -5.49 -0.98 -5.93
C LEU A 7 -6.86 -0.91 -6.62
N ILE A 8 -7.14 -1.83 -7.54
CA ILE A 8 -8.44 -1.94 -8.22
C ILE A 8 -9.55 -2.30 -7.23
N ASP A 9 -9.34 -3.33 -6.40
CA ASP A 9 -10.31 -3.75 -5.38
C ASP A 9 -10.62 -2.61 -4.40
N LEU A 10 -9.58 -1.91 -3.92
CA LEU A 10 -9.76 -0.74 -3.06
C LEU A 10 -10.51 0.40 -3.75
N GLY A 11 -10.21 0.68 -5.03
CA GLY A 11 -10.91 1.72 -5.79
C GLY A 11 -12.39 1.41 -6.05
N VAL A 12 -12.76 0.13 -6.14
CA VAL A 12 -14.16 -0.31 -6.27
C VAL A 12 -14.88 -0.28 -4.92
N ARG A 13 -14.23 -0.75 -3.86
CA ARG A 13 -14.86 -0.87 -2.53
C ARG A 13 -14.93 0.44 -1.77
N ASP A 14 -13.97 1.33 -1.99
CA ASP A 14 -13.77 2.58 -1.24
C ASP A 14 -14.00 2.40 0.27
N PRO A 15 -13.04 1.79 1.01
CA PRO A 15 -13.22 1.57 2.44
C PRO A 15 -13.34 2.87 3.25
N GLY A 16 -13.02 4.03 2.66
CA GLY A 16 -12.88 5.29 3.37
C GLY A 16 -11.68 5.29 4.33
N GLY A 17 -11.11 6.47 4.59
CA GLY A 17 -10.09 6.65 5.63
C GLY A 17 -8.74 5.94 5.39
N LEU A 18 -8.48 5.47 4.17
CA LEU A 18 -7.20 4.89 3.74
C LEU A 18 -6.62 5.68 2.57
N ASP A 19 -5.46 6.29 2.77
CA ASP A 19 -4.56 6.63 1.67
C ASP A 19 -3.54 5.50 1.51
N TYR A 20 -3.53 4.85 0.35
CA TYR A 20 -2.62 3.76 0.06
C TYR A 20 -1.75 4.09 -1.14
N LEU A 21 -0.43 4.15 -0.91
CA LEU A 21 0.56 4.40 -1.93
C LEU A 21 1.50 3.21 -2.06
N VAL A 22 1.81 2.85 -3.29
CA VAL A 22 2.83 1.84 -3.59
C VAL A 22 3.85 2.45 -4.54
N PHE A 23 5.12 2.32 -4.19
CA PHE A 23 6.24 2.71 -5.02
C PHE A 23 7.03 1.47 -5.38
N GLN A 24 7.44 1.36 -6.64
CA GLN A 24 8.44 0.40 -7.07
C GLN A 24 9.83 1.03 -6.93
N THR A 25 10.81 0.26 -6.46
CA THR A 25 12.21 0.70 -6.48
C THR A 25 12.71 0.80 -7.93
N ASP A 26 13.78 1.55 -8.13
CA ASP A 26 14.37 1.79 -9.45
C ASP A 26 14.85 0.51 -10.15
N ASP A 27 15.36 -0.46 -9.39
CA ASP A 27 15.75 -1.78 -9.87
C ASP A 27 14.56 -2.68 -10.27
N GLY A 28 13.33 -2.26 -9.99
CA GLY A 28 12.11 -2.98 -10.31
C GLY A 28 11.83 -4.21 -9.42
N LEU A 29 12.72 -4.52 -8.47
CA LEU A 29 12.66 -5.75 -7.66
C LEU A 29 11.97 -5.53 -6.30
N GLY A 30 12.02 -4.31 -5.80
CA GLY A 30 11.48 -3.91 -4.50
C GLY A 30 10.20 -3.07 -4.62
N PHE A 31 9.44 -3.05 -3.53
CA PHE A 31 8.27 -2.23 -3.37
C PHE A 31 8.25 -1.57 -1.99
N VAL A 32 7.83 -0.31 -1.93
CA VAL A 32 7.53 0.42 -0.70
C VAL A 32 6.03 0.63 -0.65
N HIS A 33 5.40 0.14 0.42
CA HIS A 33 3.98 0.32 0.67
C HIS A 33 3.79 1.33 1.82
N LEU A 34 2.98 2.36 1.59
CA LEU A 34 2.58 3.33 2.60
C LEU A 34 1.06 3.29 2.76
N ALA A 35 0.59 2.85 3.92
CA ALA A 35 -0.82 2.88 4.30
C ALA A 35 -1.01 3.93 5.39
N ILE A 36 -1.80 4.97 5.10
CA ILE A 36 -2.13 6.07 6.01
C ILE A 36 -3.60 5.93 6.39
N PHE A 37 -3.86 5.71 7.66
CA PHE A 37 -5.20 5.55 8.24
C PHE A 37 -5.14 5.86 9.73
N ASP A 38 -6.30 6.11 10.35
CA ASP A 38 -6.40 6.54 11.76
C ASP A 38 -6.10 5.42 12.79
N GLY A 39 -5.92 4.18 12.32
CA GLY A 39 -5.59 3.02 13.15
C GLY A 39 -6.77 2.45 13.94
N THR A 40 -8.00 2.88 13.69
CA THR A 40 -9.19 2.41 14.41
C THR A 40 -9.68 1.05 13.91
N SER A 41 -9.45 0.74 12.63
CA SER A 41 -9.78 -0.53 11.99
C SER A 41 -8.71 -0.92 10.96
N ASP A 42 -8.57 -2.20 10.64
CA ASP A 42 -7.73 -2.66 9.54
C ASP A 42 -8.42 -2.29 8.21
N PRO A 43 -7.85 -1.35 7.42
CA PRO A 43 -8.50 -0.88 6.20
C PRO A 43 -8.51 -1.95 5.09
N PHE A 44 -7.79 -3.06 5.26
CA PHE A 44 -7.72 -4.16 4.31
C PHE A 44 -8.57 -5.38 4.69
N ALA A 45 -9.30 -5.34 5.82
CA ALA A 45 -10.01 -6.51 6.36
C ALA A 45 -10.88 -7.25 5.30
N ASP A 46 -11.66 -6.49 4.52
CA ASP A 46 -12.55 -7.03 3.49
C ASP A 46 -11.93 -7.05 2.07
N CYS A 47 -10.63 -6.74 1.93
CA CYS A 47 -9.95 -6.72 0.63
C CYS A 47 -9.50 -8.12 0.23
N ALA A 48 -10.22 -8.74 -0.70
CA ALA A 48 -9.92 -10.08 -1.18
C ALA A 48 -8.58 -10.10 -1.94
N ALA A 49 -8.33 -9.09 -2.76
CA ALA A 49 -7.07 -8.96 -3.48
C ALA A 49 -5.88 -8.81 -2.52
N PHE A 50 -6.06 -8.11 -1.39
CA PHE A 50 -5.01 -7.96 -0.37
C PHE A 50 -4.67 -9.29 0.30
N ARG A 51 -5.69 -10.10 0.61
CA ARG A 51 -5.47 -11.46 1.13
C ARG A 51 -4.74 -12.34 0.12
N GLU A 52 -5.13 -12.28 -1.15
CA GLU A 52 -4.49 -13.05 -2.22
C GLU A 52 -3.02 -12.63 -2.41
N PHE A 53 -2.75 -11.31 -2.40
CA PHE A 53 -1.39 -10.79 -2.46
C PHE A 53 -0.49 -11.36 -1.34
N HIS A 54 -1.05 -11.57 -0.14
CA HIS A 54 -0.34 -12.11 1.03
C HIS A 54 -0.23 -13.64 1.09
N HIS A 55 -1.18 -14.38 0.53
CA HIS A 55 -1.29 -15.85 0.67
C HIS A 55 0.00 -16.61 0.28
N HIS A 56 0.75 -16.08 -0.68
CA HIS A 56 2.04 -16.64 -1.13
C HIS A 56 3.20 -15.65 -1.08
N LEU A 57 3.06 -14.56 -0.32
CA LEU A 57 4.06 -13.49 -0.29
C LEU A 57 5.44 -13.99 0.16
N GLN A 58 5.50 -14.82 1.21
CA GLN A 58 6.77 -15.36 1.71
C GLN A 58 7.52 -16.22 0.68
N ARG A 59 6.83 -16.88 -0.25
CA ARG A 59 7.47 -17.67 -1.31
C ARG A 59 8.03 -16.80 -2.44
N ARG A 60 7.54 -15.57 -2.57
CA ARG A 60 7.94 -14.60 -3.59
C ARG A 60 9.03 -13.65 -3.12
N LEU A 61 9.23 -13.53 -1.81
CA LEU A 61 10.19 -12.62 -1.23
C LEU A 61 11.55 -13.30 -1.01
N ALA A 62 12.62 -12.64 -1.47
CA ALA A 62 13.99 -13.05 -1.15
C ALA A 62 14.31 -12.87 0.35
N ALA A 63 13.67 -11.91 1.02
CA ALA A 63 13.76 -11.65 2.45
C ALA A 63 12.45 -11.04 2.97
N PRO A 64 12.11 -11.21 4.27
CA PRO A 64 10.93 -10.57 4.86
C PRO A 64 10.94 -9.04 4.68
N PRO A 65 9.77 -8.39 4.54
CA PRO A 65 9.70 -6.95 4.41
C PRO A 65 10.03 -6.28 5.75
N ASN A 66 10.64 -5.10 5.70
CA ASN A 66 10.73 -4.24 6.88
C ASN A 66 9.39 -3.54 7.08
N VAL A 67 8.78 -3.71 8.26
CA VAL A 67 7.51 -3.08 8.62
C VAL A 67 7.74 -2.19 9.83
N SER A 68 7.35 -0.91 9.72
CA SER A 68 7.43 0.05 10.81
C SER A 68 6.19 0.95 10.83
N ARG A 69 5.80 1.39 12.02
CA ARG A 69 4.76 2.39 12.20
C ARG A 69 5.41 3.76 12.36
N THR A 70 4.92 4.75 11.65
CA THR A 70 5.44 6.12 11.68
C THR A 70 4.32 7.12 11.98
N ALA A 71 4.71 8.31 12.40
CA ALA A 71 3.81 9.44 12.57
C ALA A 71 4.13 10.51 11.51
N LEU A 72 3.10 11.05 10.86
CA LEU A 72 3.29 12.16 9.94
C LEU A 72 3.58 13.43 10.74
N ILE A 73 4.80 13.95 10.64
CA ILE A 73 5.20 15.21 11.28
C ILE A 73 4.93 16.42 10.37
N GLY A 74 4.85 16.21 9.06
CA GLY A 74 4.48 17.23 8.08
C GLY A 74 4.67 16.76 6.65
N SER A 75 3.98 17.43 5.72
CA SER A 75 4.10 17.20 4.28
C SER A 75 4.30 18.53 3.57
N TYR A 76 5.28 18.60 2.67
CA TYR A 76 5.45 19.72 1.75
C TYR A 76 5.19 19.23 0.33
N PHE A 77 4.11 19.73 -0.27
CA PHE A 77 3.84 19.52 -1.68
C PHE A 77 4.29 20.78 -2.41
N GLY A 78 5.42 20.68 -3.13
CA GLY A 78 5.87 21.76 -4.00
C GLY A 78 4.80 22.14 -5.02
N LYS A 79 4.96 23.30 -5.69
CA LYS A 79 4.05 23.70 -6.76
C LYS A 79 4.14 22.70 -7.92
N SER A 80 3.29 21.68 -7.88
CA SER A 80 3.13 20.73 -8.96
C SER A 80 1.97 21.21 -9.82
N SER A 81 2.28 21.68 -11.02
CA SER A 81 1.30 21.75 -12.10
C SER A 81 1.04 20.32 -12.56
N ARG A 82 0.18 19.59 -11.84
CA ARG A 82 -0.44 18.38 -12.42
C ARG A 82 -1.58 18.86 -13.31
N VAL A 83 -1.37 18.71 -14.61
CA VAL A 83 -2.42 18.71 -15.64
C VAL A 83 -3.19 17.40 -15.52
#